data_AF-A0A1I6M2A4-F1
#
_entry.id   AF-A0A1I6M2A4-F1
#
_cell.length_a   1.000
_cell.length_b   1.000
_cell.length_c   1.000
_cell.angle_alpha   90.00
_cell.angle_beta   90.00
_cell.angle_gamma   90.00
#
_symmetry.space_group_name_H-M   'P 1'
#
loop_
_entity.id
_entity.type
_entity.pdbx_description
1 polymer ?
#
loop_
_entity_poly.entity_id
_entity_poly.type
_entity_poly.pdbx_seq_one_letter_code
_entity_poly.pdbx_strand_id
1 'polypeptide(L)'
;MLKRQQERTLQLLCLLACLTAGPILHAQALLLDEALPEAPGFEQLQSTLTGTVKDIHGTPVESARVTLTGPTRTPQTTLSTADGRFRFDAIPPGPYTLTVKAAGLAITGASGIANPGETTEAPAFALPLTAAQATIDVVASREDVAAAQVEVEEKQRVLAIFPNFYVTYIQNPAPMTVKQKFGMAWKTSIDPVSFLMTGVVAGIEQAGNTYSGYGQGAAGYGRRYGASYGDDTISTFIAGAILPSVLHQDPRYFYKGTGSIKSRAWYAIRFVGICKGDNGKWQPNYSNVFGNLATAAISNAYYPAENRDGIGLTLGNALLGTAEGAIGNLFQEFLVRKLTPHVPDYGAVDKP
;
A
#
# COMPACT_ATOMS: atom_id res chain seq x y z
N MET A 1 19.02 31.71 -21.48
CA MET A 1 18.01 32.31 -22.39
C MET A 1 17.18 31.28 -23.17
N LEU A 2 17.57 30.01 -23.30
CA LEU A 2 16.73 28.99 -23.96
C LEU A 2 15.59 28.39 -23.11
N LYS A 3 15.61 28.49 -21.77
CA LYS A 3 14.52 27.96 -20.92
C LYS A 3 13.24 28.81 -20.91
N ARG A 4 13.32 30.12 -21.19
CA ARG A 4 12.14 31.01 -21.27
C ARG A 4 11.40 30.93 -22.61
N GLN A 5 11.99 30.30 -23.63
CA GLN A 5 11.32 30.07 -24.92
C GLN A 5 10.54 28.75 -24.95
N GLN A 6 10.90 27.79 -24.10
CA GLN A 6 10.27 26.46 -24.02
C GLN A 6 9.00 26.47 -23.13
N GLU A 7 8.89 27.40 -22.18
CA GLU A 7 7.67 27.59 -21.36
C GLU A 7 6.58 28.41 -22.10
N ARG A 8 6.96 29.21 -23.10
CA ARG A 8 6.02 29.94 -23.97
C ARG A 8 5.39 29.07 -25.06
N THR A 9 5.98 27.90 -25.35
CA THR A 9 5.47 26.95 -26.34
C THR A 9 4.46 25.95 -25.76
N LEU A 10 4.41 25.77 -24.44
CA LEU A 10 3.48 24.83 -23.80
C LEU A 10 2.19 25.50 -23.28
N GLN A 11 2.20 26.82 -23.06
CA GLN A 11 0.98 27.60 -22.80
C GLN A 11 0.22 27.99 -24.07
N LEU A 12 0.81 27.80 -25.26
CA LEU A 12 0.14 28.01 -26.55
C LEU A 12 -0.61 26.77 -27.08
N LEU A 13 -0.51 25.63 -26.39
CA LEU A 13 -1.11 24.35 -26.79
C LEU A 13 -2.42 24.00 -26.03
N CYS A 14 -2.90 24.87 -25.13
CA CYS A 14 -4.19 24.75 -24.46
C CYS A 14 -5.27 25.75 -24.95
N LEU A 15 -5.01 26.50 -26.03
CA LEU A 15 -5.92 27.52 -26.59
C LEU A 15 -6.31 27.27 -28.05
N LEU A 16 -6.13 26.03 -28.55
CA LEU A 16 -6.54 25.61 -29.89
C LEU A 16 -7.48 24.38 -29.85
N ALA A 17 -8.42 24.40 -28.90
CA ALA A 17 -9.71 23.76 -29.09
C ALA A 17 -10.68 24.86 -29.56
N CYS A 18 -11.35 24.60 -30.69
CA CYS A 18 -12.33 25.42 -31.42
C CYS A 18 -11.81 26.11 -32.68
N LEU A 19 -12.59 25.90 -33.75
CA LEU A 19 -12.61 26.55 -35.07
C LEU A 19 -11.75 25.89 -36.15
N THR A 20 -12.37 25.04 -36.97
CA THR A 20 -12.84 25.35 -38.34
C THR A 20 -13.67 24.12 -38.81
N ALA A 21 -14.90 24.24 -39.32
CA ALA A 21 -15.31 25.01 -40.48
C ALA A 21 -16.75 25.54 -40.34
N GLY A 22 -16.99 26.77 -40.82
CA GLY A 22 -18.32 27.38 -41.00
C GLY A 22 -18.95 27.03 -42.36
N PRO A 23 -19.88 27.83 -42.93
CA PRO A 23 -20.42 29.11 -42.47
C PRO A 23 -21.97 29.18 -42.42
N ILE A 24 -22.41 30.30 -41.86
CA ILE A 24 -23.79 30.76 -41.69
C ILE A 24 -24.43 31.10 -43.04
N LEU A 25 -25.64 30.59 -43.29
CA LEU A 25 -26.63 31.26 -44.14
C LEU A 25 -27.95 31.38 -43.35
N HIS A 26 -28.45 32.61 -43.27
CA HIS A 26 -29.72 32.99 -42.65
C HIS A 26 -30.91 32.38 -43.41
N ALA A 27 -31.92 31.88 -42.70
CA ALA A 27 -33.31 31.92 -43.15
C ALA A 27 -34.27 31.83 -41.95
N GLN A 28 -35.25 32.72 -41.94
CA GLN A 28 -36.26 32.95 -40.91
C GLN A 28 -37.14 31.73 -40.63
N ALA A 29 -37.50 31.56 -39.36
CA ALA A 29 -38.66 30.76 -38.97
C ALA A 29 -39.94 31.49 -39.42
N LEU A 30 -40.65 30.88 -40.37
CA LEU A 30 -42.04 31.19 -40.70
C LEU A 30 -42.82 29.89 -40.60
N LEU A 31 -43.80 29.91 -39.72
CA LEU A 31 -44.77 28.85 -39.47
C LEU A 31 -45.47 28.46 -40.78
N LEU A 32 -45.34 27.20 -41.17
CA LEU A 32 -46.32 26.51 -41.99
C LEU A 32 -46.77 25.26 -41.23
N ASP A 33 -47.98 25.39 -40.74
CA ASP A 33 -48.90 24.36 -40.29
C ASP A 33 -49.26 23.49 -41.51
N GLU A 34 -48.56 22.36 -41.69
CA GLU A 34 -49.07 21.25 -42.49
C GLU A 34 -49.01 19.98 -41.66
N ALA A 35 -50.17 19.58 -41.16
CA ALA A 35 -50.40 18.28 -40.57
C ALA A 35 -50.10 17.19 -41.61
N LEU A 36 -48.99 16.48 -41.42
CA LEU A 36 -48.73 15.22 -42.13
C LEU A 36 -49.81 14.20 -41.72
N PRO A 37 -50.43 13.49 -42.68
CA PRO A 37 -51.41 12.47 -42.36
C PRO A 37 -50.79 11.36 -41.51
N GLU A 38 -51.50 10.95 -40.46
CA GLU A 38 -51.15 9.83 -39.59
C GLU A 38 -50.74 8.62 -40.44
N ALA A 39 -49.49 8.17 -40.27
CA ALA A 39 -49.11 6.85 -40.72
C ALA A 39 -50.10 5.85 -40.09
N PRO A 40 -50.66 4.88 -40.86
CA PRO A 40 -51.57 3.90 -40.30
C PRO A 40 -50.90 3.23 -39.10
N GLY A 41 -51.55 3.32 -37.94
CA GLY A 41 -51.07 2.71 -36.72
C GLY A 41 -50.80 1.23 -36.98
N PHE A 42 -49.55 0.82 -36.86
CA PHE A 42 -49.25 -0.59 -36.69
C PHE A 42 -49.94 -1.00 -35.39
N GLU A 43 -51.03 -1.76 -35.47
CA GLU A 43 -51.50 -2.52 -34.31
C GLU A 43 -50.34 -3.42 -33.90
N GLN A 44 -49.59 -2.95 -32.91
CA GLN A 44 -48.41 -3.64 -32.44
C GLN A 44 -48.91 -4.85 -31.67
N LEU A 45 -49.04 -5.99 -32.38
CA LEU A 45 -49.55 -7.25 -31.85
C LEU A 45 -48.78 -7.57 -30.57
N GLN A 46 -49.45 -7.36 -29.44
CA GLN A 46 -48.82 -7.55 -28.15
C GLN A 46 -48.53 -9.04 -27.96
N SER A 47 -47.40 -9.32 -27.34
CA SER A 47 -46.92 -10.68 -27.08
C SER A 47 -47.18 -11.08 -25.63
N THR A 48 -47.18 -12.38 -25.39
CA THR A 48 -47.24 -12.96 -24.05
C THR A 48 -45.92 -13.65 -23.75
N LEU A 49 -45.39 -13.47 -22.55
CA LEU A 49 -44.20 -14.17 -22.08
C LEU A 49 -44.55 -15.05 -20.90
N THR A 50 -44.21 -16.33 -20.98
CA THR A 50 -44.39 -17.30 -19.90
C THR A 50 -43.07 -17.96 -19.55
N GLY A 51 -42.95 -18.50 -18.35
CA GLY A 51 -41.76 -19.29 -18.00
C GLY A 51 -41.89 -19.95 -16.64
N THR A 52 -40.83 -20.68 -16.27
CA THR A 52 -40.74 -21.37 -14.98
C THR A 52 -39.48 -21.01 -14.23
N VAL A 53 -39.61 -20.82 -12.92
CA VAL A 53 -38.53 -20.58 -11.98
C VAL A 53 -38.30 -21.84 -11.17
N LYS A 54 -37.10 -22.41 -11.26
CA LYS A 54 -36.67 -23.58 -10.52
C LYS A 54 -35.37 -23.30 -9.76
N ASP A 55 -35.08 -24.08 -8.73
CA ASP A 55 -33.77 -24.08 -8.08
C ASP A 55 -32.77 -24.98 -8.83
N ILE A 56 -31.52 -25.04 -8.34
CA ILE A 56 -30.47 -25.92 -8.89
C ILE A 56 -30.78 -27.43 -8.78
N HIS A 57 -31.75 -27.82 -7.96
CA HIS A 57 -32.21 -29.20 -7.80
C HIS A 57 -33.46 -29.51 -8.67
N GLY A 58 -33.94 -28.54 -9.45
CA GLY A 58 -35.10 -28.67 -10.32
C GLY A 58 -36.44 -28.46 -9.61
N THR A 59 -36.44 -28.04 -8.34
CA THR A 59 -37.63 -27.76 -7.53
C THR A 59 -38.25 -26.43 -7.97
N PRO A 60 -39.58 -26.34 -8.20
CA PRO A 60 -40.24 -25.07 -8.46
C PRO A 60 -40.07 -24.08 -7.30
N VAL A 61 -39.81 -22.82 -7.61
CA VAL A 61 -39.67 -21.76 -6.60
C VAL A 61 -40.93 -20.90 -6.61
N GLU A 62 -41.71 -20.98 -5.53
CA GLU A 62 -42.89 -20.14 -5.32
C GLU A 62 -42.49 -18.72 -4.89
N SER A 63 -43.30 -17.72 -5.27
CA SER A 63 -43.12 -16.32 -4.84
C SER A 63 -41.79 -15.68 -5.24
N ALA A 64 -41.07 -16.24 -6.22
CA ALA A 64 -39.95 -15.55 -6.85
C ALA A 64 -40.47 -14.33 -7.63
N ARG A 65 -39.91 -13.17 -7.33
CA ARG A 65 -40.17 -11.91 -8.02
C ARG A 65 -39.48 -11.91 -9.37
N VAL A 66 -40.26 -11.90 -10.45
CA VAL A 66 -39.78 -11.80 -11.81
C VAL A 66 -40.04 -10.38 -12.30
N THR A 67 -38.99 -9.68 -12.73
CA THR A 67 -39.06 -8.32 -13.27
C THR A 67 -38.67 -8.33 -14.74
N LEU A 68 -39.55 -7.84 -15.60
CA LEU A 68 -39.35 -7.68 -17.03
C LEU A 68 -38.99 -6.23 -17.36
N THR A 69 -37.90 -6.03 -18.09
CA THR A 69 -37.45 -4.74 -18.62
C THR A 69 -37.31 -4.82 -20.14
N GLY A 70 -37.65 -3.73 -20.83
CA GLY A 70 -37.52 -3.58 -22.28
C GLY A 70 -37.23 -2.12 -22.64
N PRO A 71 -36.78 -1.84 -23.87
CA PRO A 71 -36.26 -0.52 -24.28
C PRO A 71 -37.29 0.61 -24.24
N THR A 72 -38.59 0.32 -24.24
CA THR A 72 -39.67 1.31 -24.43
C THR A 72 -40.74 1.31 -23.33
N ARG A 73 -40.53 0.62 -22.20
CA ARG A 73 -41.53 0.56 -21.11
C ARG A 73 -40.92 0.60 -19.71
N THR A 74 -41.71 1.08 -18.75
CA THR A 74 -41.46 0.91 -17.31
C THR A 74 -41.32 -0.58 -16.94
N PRO A 75 -40.43 -0.94 -16.01
CA PRO A 75 -40.27 -2.31 -15.55
C PRO A 75 -41.60 -2.90 -15.06
N GLN A 76 -41.98 -4.08 -15.56
CA GLN A 76 -43.12 -4.83 -15.04
C GLN A 76 -42.64 -5.90 -14.07
N THR A 77 -43.44 -6.22 -13.05
CA THR A 77 -43.08 -7.25 -12.07
C THR A 77 -44.26 -8.16 -11.80
N THR A 78 -43.97 -9.47 -11.71
CA THR A 78 -44.93 -10.50 -11.30
C THR A 78 -44.28 -11.46 -10.29
N LEU A 79 -45.08 -12.28 -9.64
CA LEU A 79 -44.63 -13.35 -8.74
C LEU A 79 -44.89 -14.70 -9.40
N SER A 80 -43.99 -15.66 -9.19
CA SER A 80 -44.20 -17.04 -9.60
C SER A 80 -45.20 -17.76 -8.67
N THR A 81 -46.00 -18.66 -9.24
CA THR A 81 -46.99 -19.49 -8.53
C THR A 81 -46.34 -20.64 -7.76
N ALA A 82 -47.13 -21.43 -7.02
CA ALA A 82 -46.66 -22.64 -6.31
C ALA A 82 -45.94 -23.66 -7.23
N ASP A 83 -46.33 -23.75 -8.50
CA ASP A 83 -45.67 -24.58 -9.52
C ASP A 83 -44.49 -23.88 -10.20
N GLY A 84 -44.03 -22.74 -9.67
CA GLY A 84 -42.91 -21.94 -10.18
C GLY A 84 -43.20 -21.20 -11.48
N ARG A 85 -44.47 -21.15 -11.94
CA ARG A 85 -44.83 -20.53 -13.23
C ARG A 85 -45.02 -19.02 -13.10
N PHE A 86 -44.63 -18.27 -14.12
CA PHE A 86 -44.94 -16.84 -14.24
C PHE A 86 -45.48 -16.50 -15.63
N ARG A 87 -46.20 -15.38 -15.72
CA ARG A 87 -46.78 -14.86 -16.96
C ARG A 87 -46.75 -13.33 -16.98
N PHE A 88 -46.40 -12.79 -18.15
CA PHE A 88 -46.56 -11.39 -18.52
C PHE A 88 -47.43 -11.29 -19.77
N ASP A 89 -48.41 -10.41 -19.71
CA ASP A 89 -49.31 -10.11 -20.81
C ASP A 89 -48.98 -8.75 -21.42
N ALA A 90 -49.45 -8.54 -22.65
CA ALA A 90 -49.39 -7.24 -23.31
C ALA A 90 -47.94 -6.70 -23.48
N ILE A 91 -46.98 -7.55 -23.84
CA ILE A 91 -45.57 -7.16 -24.00
C ILE A 91 -45.32 -6.63 -25.42
N PRO A 92 -44.74 -5.43 -25.58
CA PRO A 92 -44.33 -4.93 -26.89
C PRO A 92 -43.33 -5.88 -27.55
N PRO A 93 -43.47 -6.16 -28.85
CA PRO A 93 -42.47 -6.91 -29.60
C PRO A 93 -41.11 -6.21 -29.56
N GLY A 94 -40.05 -6.99 -29.38
CA GLY A 94 -38.69 -6.47 -29.24
C GLY A 94 -37.86 -7.18 -28.17
N PRO A 95 -36.62 -6.70 -27.94
CA PRO A 95 -35.72 -7.31 -26.97
C PRO A 95 -36.22 -7.06 -25.54
N TYR A 96 -36.13 -8.08 -24.69
CA TYR A 96 -36.48 -8.00 -23.29
C TYR A 96 -35.38 -8.59 -22.40
N THR A 97 -35.36 -8.18 -21.14
CA THR A 97 -34.55 -8.77 -20.07
C THR A 97 -35.44 -9.12 -18.88
N LEU A 98 -35.27 -10.32 -18.34
CA LEU A 98 -35.90 -10.81 -17.14
C LEU A 98 -34.88 -10.87 -16.01
N THR A 99 -35.27 -10.37 -14.83
CA THR A 99 -34.52 -10.52 -13.59
C THR A 99 -35.39 -11.25 -12.58
N VAL A 100 -34.89 -12.35 -12.02
CA VAL A 100 -35.58 -13.18 -11.04
C VAL A 100 -34.89 -13.06 -9.68
N LYS A 101 -35.67 -12.75 -8.64
CA LYS A 101 -35.22 -12.64 -7.26
C LYS A 101 -36.16 -13.41 -6.34
N ALA A 102 -35.63 -14.31 -5.53
CA ALA A 102 -36.36 -15.01 -4.48
C ALA A 102 -35.62 -14.86 -3.13
N ALA A 103 -36.33 -15.02 -2.01
CA ALA A 103 -35.71 -14.94 -0.69
C ALA A 103 -34.72 -16.10 -0.49
N GLY A 104 -33.49 -15.81 -0.04
CA GLY A 104 -32.46 -16.82 0.20
C GLY A 104 -31.73 -17.34 -1.05
N LEU A 105 -32.11 -16.91 -2.26
CA LEU A 105 -31.50 -17.34 -3.53
C LEU A 105 -30.79 -16.18 -4.24
N ALA A 106 -29.77 -16.49 -5.04
CA ALA A 106 -29.04 -15.50 -5.82
C ALA A 106 -29.93 -14.89 -6.91
N ILE A 107 -29.73 -13.62 -7.24
CA ILE A 107 -30.44 -12.95 -8.35
C ILE A 107 -29.90 -13.53 -9.66
N THR A 108 -30.79 -13.96 -10.55
CA THR A 108 -30.43 -14.44 -11.90
C THR A 108 -31.26 -13.71 -12.96
N GLY A 109 -30.85 -13.75 -14.22
CA GLY A 109 -31.57 -13.11 -15.30
C GLY A 109 -31.33 -13.76 -16.66
N ALA A 110 -32.23 -13.48 -17.60
CA ALA A 110 -32.15 -13.96 -18.97
C ALA A 110 -32.68 -12.88 -19.92
N SER A 111 -32.18 -12.86 -21.15
CA SER A 111 -32.64 -11.95 -22.19
C SER A 111 -33.17 -12.73 -23.38
N GLY A 112 -34.09 -12.14 -24.13
CA GLY A 112 -34.69 -12.75 -25.31
C GLY A 112 -35.33 -11.71 -26.23
N ILE A 113 -35.98 -12.19 -27.29
CA ILE A 113 -36.74 -11.36 -28.23
C ILE A 113 -38.20 -11.83 -28.17
N ALA A 114 -39.12 -10.91 -27.91
CA ALA A 114 -40.54 -11.17 -27.98
C ALA A 114 -41.04 -10.88 -29.40
N ASN A 115 -41.60 -11.89 -30.07
CA ASN A 115 -42.14 -11.74 -31.42
C ASN A 115 -43.60 -11.24 -31.39
N PRO A 116 -44.05 -10.47 -32.40
CA PRO A 116 -45.41 -9.95 -32.46
C PRO A 116 -46.49 -11.05 -32.44
N GLY A 117 -47.45 -10.93 -31.51
CA GLY A 117 -48.61 -11.84 -31.42
C GLY A 117 -48.31 -13.28 -30.95
N GLU A 118 -47.06 -13.57 -30.56
CA GLU A 118 -46.66 -14.92 -30.12
C GLU A 118 -46.63 -15.03 -28.58
N THR A 119 -46.85 -16.25 -28.09
CA THR A 119 -46.52 -16.62 -26.72
C THR A 119 -45.09 -17.17 -26.70
N THR A 120 -44.16 -16.41 -26.14
CA THR A 120 -42.76 -16.83 -25.98
C THR A 120 -42.59 -17.54 -24.64
N GLU A 121 -41.89 -18.67 -24.62
CA GLU A 121 -41.45 -19.33 -23.39
C GLU A 121 -40.03 -18.89 -23.05
N ALA A 122 -39.85 -18.29 -21.88
CA ALA A 122 -38.54 -17.90 -21.37
C ALA A 122 -37.71 -19.15 -21.01
N PRO A 123 -36.37 -19.09 -21.15
CA PRO A 123 -35.51 -20.18 -20.71
C PRO A 123 -35.72 -20.48 -19.23
N ALA A 124 -35.64 -21.76 -18.85
CA ALA A 124 -35.79 -22.19 -17.47
C ALA A 124 -34.71 -21.56 -16.59
N PHE A 125 -35.13 -20.89 -15.51
CA PHE A 125 -34.21 -20.31 -14.55
C PHE A 125 -33.84 -21.37 -13.51
N ALA A 126 -32.54 -21.67 -13.37
CA ALA A 126 -32.00 -22.43 -12.24
C ALA A 126 -31.33 -21.46 -11.27
N LEU A 127 -32.00 -21.16 -10.15
CA LEU A 127 -31.49 -20.24 -9.13
C LEU A 127 -30.46 -20.95 -8.23
N PRO A 128 -29.17 -20.54 -8.24
CA PRO A 128 -28.21 -21.05 -7.27
C PRO A 128 -28.54 -20.52 -5.87
N LEU A 129 -28.27 -21.35 -4.85
CA LEU A 129 -28.30 -20.93 -3.46
C LEU A 129 -27.38 -19.72 -3.28
N THR A 130 -27.80 -18.75 -2.46
CA THR A 130 -26.91 -17.66 -2.07
C THR A 130 -25.76 -18.31 -1.29
N ALA A 131 -24.56 -18.35 -1.86
CA ALA A 131 -23.39 -18.71 -1.07
C ALA A 131 -23.29 -17.69 0.05
N ALA A 132 -23.57 -18.10 1.28
CA ALA A 132 -23.17 -17.34 2.44
C ALA A 132 -21.66 -17.15 2.30
N GLN A 133 -21.22 -15.92 2.02
CA GLN A 133 -19.81 -15.58 2.14
C GLN A 133 -19.48 -15.73 3.62
N ALA A 134 -19.06 -16.92 4.03
CA ALA A 134 -18.36 -17.09 5.28
C ALA A 134 -16.98 -16.45 5.07
N THR A 135 -16.91 -15.14 5.27
CA THR A 135 -15.63 -14.48 5.57
C THR A 135 -15.16 -15.06 6.90
N ILE A 136 -14.28 -16.06 6.83
CA ILE A 136 -13.47 -16.42 7.99
C ILE A 136 -12.55 -15.23 8.21
N ASP A 137 -12.94 -14.30 9.09
CA ASP A 137 -12.07 -13.26 9.59
C ASP A 137 -10.96 -13.92 10.41
N VAL A 138 -9.89 -14.35 9.76
CA VAL A 138 -8.64 -14.70 10.44
C VAL A 138 -8.04 -13.38 10.92
N VAL A 139 -8.44 -12.94 12.11
CA VAL A 139 -7.77 -11.83 12.79
C VAL A 139 -6.39 -12.32 13.18
N ALA A 140 -5.41 -12.09 12.32
CA ALA A 140 -4.00 -12.37 12.62
C ALA A 140 -3.63 -11.70 13.94
N SER A 141 -2.92 -12.41 14.81
CA SER A 141 -2.47 -11.82 16.07
C SER A 141 -1.51 -10.67 15.77
N ARG A 142 -1.42 -9.70 16.69
CA ARG A 142 -0.46 -8.60 16.56
C ARG A 142 0.98 -9.09 16.38
N GLU A 143 1.34 -10.18 17.03
CA GLU A 143 2.66 -10.79 16.93
C GLU A 143 2.90 -11.38 15.53
N ASP A 144 1.89 -12.05 14.95
CA ASP A 144 1.97 -12.60 13.59
C ASP A 144 2.10 -11.50 12.55
N VAL A 145 1.35 -10.40 12.71
CA VAL A 145 1.46 -9.22 11.85
C VAL A 145 2.85 -8.61 11.97
N ALA A 146 3.37 -8.42 13.19
CA ALA A 146 4.72 -7.92 13.39
C ALA A 146 5.77 -8.85 12.78
N ALA A 147 5.60 -10.17 12.87
CA ALA A 147 6.54 -11.14 12.31
C ALA A 147 6.58 -11.05 10.78
N ALA A 148 5.42 -10.96 10.12
CA ALA A 148 5.34 -10.80 8.68
C ALA A 148 5.96 -9.47 8.21
N GLN A 149 5.75 -8.39 8.96
CA GLN A 149 6.36 -7.08 8.67
C GLN A 149 7.88 -7.12 8.81
N VAL A 150 8.39 -7.77 9.85
CA VAL A 150 9.84 -7.94 10.06
C VAL A 150 10.45 -8.79 8.95
N GLU A 151 9.79 -9.86 8.50
CA GLU A 151 10.28 -10.68 7.39
C GLU A 151 10.42 -9.87 6.09
N VAL A 152 9.51 -8.92 5.87
CA VAL A 152 9.60 -7.98 4.75
C VAL A 152 10.76 -6.99 4.95
N GLU A 153 10.89 -6.42 6.13
CA GLU A 153 11.93 -5.44 6.47
C GLU A 153 13.35 -6.03 6.33
N GLU A 154 13.54 -7.29 6.70
CA GLU A 154 14.80 -8.05 6.55
C GLU A 154 15.21 -8.29 5.10
N LYS A 155 14.28 -8.18 4.14
CA LYS A 155 14.59 -8.31 2.71
C LYS A 155 14.96 -6.97 2.07
N GLN A 156 14.81 -5.86 2.80
CA GLN A 156 15.07 -4.53 2.26
C GLN A 156 16.56 -4.27 2.10
N ARG A 157 16.95 -3.88 0.87
CA ARG A 157 18.33 -3.57 0.51
C ARG A 157 18.44 -2.25 -0.24
N VAL A 158 19.27 -1.32 0.23
CA VAL A 158 19.64 -0.12 -0.52
C VAL A 158 20.60 -0.52 -1.64
N LEU A 159 20.36 -0.03 -2.86
CA LEU A 159 21.09 -0.41 -4.08
C LEU A 159 21.14 -1.93 -4.32
N ALA A 160 20.12 -2.66 -3.84
CA ALA A 160 20.04 -4.13 -3.85
C ALA A 160 21.11 -4.87 -3.02
N ILE A 161 22.04 -4.17 -2.37
CA ILE A 161 23.19 -4.78 -1.67
C ILE A 161 23.15 -4.44 -0.17
N PHE A 162 23.05 -3.16 0.18
CA PHE A 162 23.25 -2.73 1.56
C PHE A 162 22.01 -3.00 2.43
N PRO A 163 22.12 -3.65 3.61
CA PRO A 163 20.98 -3.88 4.51
C PRO A 163 20.23 -2.59 4.87
N ASN A 164 18.90 -2.66 4.90
CA ASN A 164 18.03 -1.57 5.37
C ASN A 164 16.92 -2.09 6.32
N PHE A 165 17.31 -2.91 7.30
CA PHE A 165 16.36 -3.68 8.12
C PHE A 165 15.64 -2.83 9.17
N TYR A 166 16.24 -1.72 9.62
CA TYR A 166 15.69 -0.85 10.66
C TYR A 166 14.81 0.28 10.11
N VAL A 167 14.19 0.10 8.93
CA VAL A 167 13.31 1.09 8.31
C VAL A 167 12.01 0.44 7.94
N THR A 168 10.90 1.06 8.35
CA THR A 168 9.56 0.61 7.99
C THR A 168 8.89 1.62 7.07
N TYR A 169 8.35 1.14 5.96
CA TYR A 169 7.60 1.95 4.98
C TYR A 169 6.09 1.86 5.19
N ILE A 170 5.66 1.12 6.23
CA ILE A 170 4.27 1.00 6.66
C ILE A 170 3.95 2.20 7.56
N GLN A 171 2.79 2.85 7.36
CA GLN A 171 2.41 4.04 8.15
C GLN A 171 2.14 3.72 9.62
N ASN A 172 1.57 2.52 9.89
CA ASN A 172 1.23 2.03 11.22
C ASN A 172 1.70 0.57 11.39
N PRO A 173 3.02 0.33 11.51
CA PRO A 173 3.53 -1.01 11.71
C PRO A 173 3.13 -1.53 13.10
N ALA A 174 2.94 -2.84 13.20
CA ALA A 174 2.82 -3.50 14.48
C ALA A 174 4.17 -3.37 15.22
N PRO A 175 4.16 -2.93 16.50
CA PRO A 175 5.40 -2.86 17.26
C PRO A 175 6.03 -4.23 17.47
N MET A 176 7.35 -4.26 17.42
CA MET A 176 8.13 -5.49 17.47
C MET A 176 8.16 -6.12 18.87
N THR A 177 8.19 -7.46 18.92
CA THR A 177 8.50 -8.20 20.14
C THR A 177 10.00 -8.16 20.45
N VAL A 178 10.36 -8.44 21.70
CA VAL A 178 11.78 -8.56 22.12
C VAL A 178 12.53 -9.56 21.23
N LYS A 179 11.92 -10.72 20.94
CA LYS A 179 12.52 -11.75 20.07
C LYS A 179 12.84 -11.21 18.67
N GLN A 180 11.92 -10.43 18.09
CA GLN A 180 12.12 -9.84 16.76
C GLN A 180 13.23 -8.78 16.78
N LYS A 181 13.31 -7.96 17.83
CA LYS A 181 14.38 -6.94 17.97
C LYS A 181 15.77 -7.58 18.00
N PHE A 182 15.95 -8.62 18.83
CA PHE A 182 17.19 -9.40 18.87
C PHE A 182 17.46 -10.14 17.55
N GLY A 183 16.41 -10.66 16.90
CA GLY A 183 16.52 -11.29 15.58
C GLY A 183 17.06 -10.35 14.51
N MET A 184 16.56 -9.11 14.44
CA MET A 184 17.04 -8.11 13.48
C MET A 184 18.49 -7.68 13.78
N ALA A 185 18.84 -7.50 15.06
CA ALA A 185 20.21 -7.18 15.45
C ALA A 185 21.17 -8.29 15.01
N TRP A 186 20.82 -9.55 15.31
CA TRP A 186 21.60 -10.70 14.89
C TRP A 186 21.76 -10.78 13.37
N LYS A 187 20.68 -10.64 12.60
CA LYS A 187 20.72 -10.67 11.13
C LYS A 187 21.55 -9.53 10.54
N THR A 188 21.53 -8.36 11.16
CA THR A 188 22.36 -7.22 10.74
C THR A 188 23.83 -7.49 10.98
N SER A 189 24.19 -8.04 12.14
CA SER A 189 25.59 -8.32 12.48
C SER A 189 26.21 -9.42 11.62
N ILE A 190 25.44 -10.45 11.25
CA ILE A 190 25.93 -11.54 10.40
C ILE A 190 25.75 -11.29 8.89
N ASP A 191 25.30 -10.10 8.50
CA ASP A 191 25.12 -9.78 7.09
C ASP A 191 26.48 -9.70 6.36
N PRO A 192 26.64 -10.34 5.19
CA PRO A 192 27.91 -10.32 4.45
C PRO A 192 28.45 -8.91 4.14
N VAL A 193 27.56 -7.93 3.95
CA VAL A 193 27.95 -6.55 3.67
C VAL A 193 28.54 -5.88 4.91
N SER A 194 28.08 -6.24 6.11
CA SER A 194 28.67 -5.76 7.38
C SER A 194 30.15 -6.15 7.46
N PHE A 195 30.47 -7.42 7.22
CA PHE A 195 31.88 -7.89 7.21
C PHE A 195 32.74 -7.19 6.16
N LEU A 196 32.18 -6.95 4.96
CA LEU A 196 32.87 -6.25 3.88
C LEU A 196 33.15 -4.79 4.25
N MET A 197 32.15 -4.07 4.76
CA MET A 197 32.27 -2.67 5.14
C MET A 197 33.24 -2.48 6.30
N THR A 198 33.21 -3.36 7.30
CA THR A 198 34.21 -3.36 8.36
C THR A 198 35.62 -3.56 7.79
N GLY A 199 35.77 -4.41 6.77
CA GLY A 199 37.04 -4.60 6.06
C GLY A 199 37.56 -3.33 5.38
N VAL A 200 36.66 -2.57 4.76
CA VAL A 200 36.97 -1.27 4.14
C VAL A 200 37.37 -0.24 5.19
N VAL A 201 36.61 -0.14 6.29
CA VAL A 201 36.90 0.79 7.41
C VAL A 201 38.28 0.50 8.01
N ALA A 202 38.54 -0.76 8.38
CA ALA A 202 39.85 -1.16 8.90
C ALA A 202 40.99 -0.90 7.90
N GLY A 203 40.71 -0.97 6.60
CA GLY A 203 41.68 -0.65 5.54
C GLY A 203 42.02 0.83 5.46
N ILE A 204 41.01 1.70 5.57
CA ILE A 204 41.18 3.15 5.65
C ILE A 204 41.96 3.53 6.91
N GLU A 205 41.58 2.96 8.06
CA GLU A 205 42.28 3.17 9.34
C GLU A 205 43.73 2.68 9.28
N GLN A 206 43.98 1.54 8.64
CA GLN A 206 45.33 1.01 8.44
C GLN A 206 46.18 1.97 7.60
N ALA A 207 45.63 2.46 6.48
CA ALA A 207 46.30 3.40 5.59
C ALA A 207 46.59 4.76 6.25
N GLY A 208 45.67 5.23 7.10
CA GLY A 208 45.83 6.44 7.89
C GLY A 208 46.68 6.26 9.15
N ASN A 209 47.10 5.04 9.49
CA ASN A 209 47.72 4.68 10.76
C ASN A 209 46.90 5.14 11.99
N THR A 210 45.57 5.17 11.86
CA THR A 210 44.64 5.47 12.95
C THR A 210 44.77 4.39 14.02
N TYR A 211 44.82 4.76 15.31
CA TYR A 211 45.16 3.85 16.41
C TYR A 211 46.54 3.21 16.23
N SER A 212 47.57 4.04 16.10
CA SER A 212 48.97 3.63 15.85
C SER A 212 49.49 2.54 16.80
N GLY A 213 49.00 2.50 18.05
CA GLY A 213 49.30 1.44 19.04
C GLY A 213 48.92 0.02 18.61
N TYR A 214 48.04 -0.16 17.63
CA TYR A 214 47.75 -1.48 17.05
C TYR A 214 48.84 -1.98 16.11
N GLY A 215 49.75 -1.11 15.66
CA GLY A 215 50.84 -1.43 14.76
C GLY A 215 50.43 -1.44 13.28
N GLN A 216 51.35 -1.86 12.42
CA GLN A 216 51.19 -1.90 10.97
C GLN A 216 51.27 -3.34 10.42
N GLY A 217 51.00 -3.50 9.12
CA GLY A 217 50.92 -4.82 8.47
C GLY A 217 49.66 -5.61 8.82
N ALA A 218 49.64 -6.89 8.46
CA ALA A 218 48.45 -7.75 8.59
C ALA A 218 47.95 -7.88 10.04
N ALA A 219 48.85 -7.89 11.03
CA ALA A 219 48.47 -7.95 12.45
C ALA A 219 47.78 -6.65 12.91
N GLY A 220 48.27 -5.49 12.50
CA GLY A 220 47.63 -4.20 12.78
C GLY A 220 46.25 -4.09 12.12
N TYR A 221 46.14 -4.56 10.87
CA TYR A 221 44.87 -4.58 10.15
C TYR A 221 43.85 -5.49 10.83
N GLY A 222 44.26 -6.71 11.21
CA GLY A 222 43.38 -7.66 11.91
C GLY A 222 42.87 -7.13 13.25
N ARG A 223 43.70 -6.38 13.99
CA ARG A 223 43.28 -5.72 15.24
C ARG A 223 42.24 -4.63 14.99
N ARG A 224 42.45 -3.78 13.98
CA ARG A 224 41.48 -2.76 13.56
C ARG A 224 40.17 -3.41 13.13
N TYR A 225 40.24 -4.40 12.24
CA TYR A 225 39.08 -5.16 11.79
C TYR A 225 38.27 -5.75 12.95
N GLY A 226 38.95 -6.45 13.88
CA GLY A 226 38.30 -7.06 15.04
C GLY A 226 37.67 -6.03 15.98
N ALA A 227 38.35 -4.89 16.20
CA ALA A 227 37.81 -3.79 16.99
C ALA A 227 36.57 -3.21 16.30
N SER A 228 36.68 -2.73 15.05
CA SER A 228 35.57 -2.16 14.30
C SER A 228 34.36 -3.10 14.21
N TYR A 229 34.58 -4.41 13.95
CA TYR A 229 33.48 -5.39 13.90
C TYR A 229 32.81 -5.56 15.28
N GLY A 230 33.61 -5.60 16.34
CA GLY A 230 33.12 -5.67 17.71
C GLY A 230 32.27 -4.46 18.06
N ASP A 231 32.74 -3.28 17.72
CA ASP A 231 32.06 -2.00 17.94
C ASP A 231 30.71 -1.98 17.20
N ASP A 232 30.73 -2.28 15.90
CA ASP A 232 29.53 -2.33 15.05
C ASP A 232 28.49 -3.31 15.60
N THR A 233 28.94 -4.50 16.02
CA THR A 233 28.07 -5.54 16.59
C THR A 233 27.48 -5.08 17.92
N ILE A 234 28.31 -4.59 18.85
CA ILE A 234 27.87 -4.14 20.16
C ILE A 234 26.88 -2.98 20.03
N SER A 235 27.19 -1.98 19.21
CA SER A 235 26.29 -0.84 18.96
C SER A 235 24.98 -1.27 18.33
N THR A 236 25.00 -2.20 17.37
CA THR A 236 23.78 -2.78 16.77
C THR A 236 22.89 -3.45 17.81
N PHE A 237 23.48 -4.26 18.71
CA PHE A 237 22.72 -4.91 19.77
C PHE A 237 22.19 -3.92 20.80
N ILE A 238 23.00 -2.94 21.22
CA ILE A 238 22.58 -1.93 22.20
C ILE A 238 21.42 -1.09 21.66
N ALA A 239 21.60 -0.51 20.46
CA ALA A 239 20.64 0.42 19.87
C ALA A 239 19.45 -0.27 19.22
N GLY A 240 19.62 -1.48 18.70
CA GLY A 240 18.61 -2.22 17.94
C GLY A 240 17.85 -3.29 18.73
N ALA A 241 18.38 -3.75 19.87
CA ALA A 241 17.79 -4.85 20.63
C ALA A 241 17.70 -4.60 22.13
N ILE A 242 18.81 -4.37 22.83
CA ILE A 242 18.88 -4.35 24.30
C ILE A 242 18.11 -3.16 24.87
N LEU A 243 18.52 -1.92 24.55
CA LEU A 243 17.84 -0.73 25.08
C LEU A 243 16.38 -0.63 24.61
N PRO A 244 16.06 -0.86 23.32
CA PRO A 244 14.66 -0.86 22.87
C PRO A 244 13.80 -1.92 23.55
N SER A 245 14.37 -3.06 23.96
CA SER A 245 13.62 -4.09 24.68
C SER A 245 13.37 -3.72 26.13
N VAL A 246 14.40 -3.20 26.82
CA VAL A 246 14.30 -2.79 28.23
C VAL A 246 13.40 -1.56 28.41
N LEU A 247 13.48 -0.62 27.47
CA LEU A 247 12.76 0.65 27.53
C LEU A 247 11.43 0.63 26.74
N HIS A 248 11.05 -0.53 26.21
CA HIS A 248 9.83 -0.74 25.43
C HIS A 248 9.69 0.25 24.27
N GLN A 249 10.74 0.37 23.47
CA GLN A 249 10.83 1.28 22.31
C GLN A 249 10.97 0.49 21.01
N ASP A 250 10.43 1.02 19.93
CA ASP A 250 10.61 0.47 18.59
C ASP A 250 11.93 1.03 18.00
N PRO A 251 12.88 0.16 17.61
CA PRO A 251 14.18 0.61 17.10
C PRO A 251 14.13 1.12 15.65
N ARG A 252 13.01 0.96 14.93
CA ARG A 252 12.93 1.28 13.51
C ARG A 252 12.70 2.77 13.28
N TYR A 253 13.21 3.28 12.16
CA TYR A 253 12.79 4.55 11.59
C TYR A 253 11.53 4.39 10.74
N PHE A 254 10.54 5.26 10.95
CA PHE A 254 9.23 5.17 10.31
C PHE A 254 9.19 6.14 9.15
N TYR A 255 9.24 5.64 7.91
CA TYR A 255 9.28 6.50 6.74
C TYR A 255 7.99 7.30 6.59
N LYS A 256 8.10 8.64 6.48
CA LYS A 256 6.93 9.51 6.39
C LYS A 256 6.43 9.64 4.96
N GLY A 257 7.30 9.95 4.01
CA GLY A 257 7.04 9.96 2.56
C GLY A 257 6.09 11.03 2.01
N THR A 258 5.18 11.55 2.83
CA THR A 258 4.13 12.48 2.44
C THR A 258 4.27 13.84 3.13
N GLY A 259 3.66 14.87 2.54
CA GLY A 259 3.73 16.26 3.02
C GLY A 259 4.90 17.07 2.44
N SER A 260 5.07 18.30 2.93
CA SER A 260 6.09 19.23 2.44
C SER A 260 7.51 18.79 2.82
N ILE A 261 8.51 19.20 2.02
CA ILE A 261 9.94 18.93 2.28
C ILE A 261 10.31 19.35 3.72
N LYS A 262 9.89 20.55 4.14
CA LYS A 262 10.16 21.03 5.51
C LYS A 262 9.53 20.13 6.57
N SER A 263 8.27 19.71 6.39
CA SER A 263 7.57 18.83 7.34
C SER A 263 8.22 17.45 7.46
N ARG A 264 8.76 16.93 6.36
CA ARG A 264 9.44 15.63 6.30
C ARG A 264 10.84 15.70 6.90
N ALA A 265 11.60 16.75 6.59
CA ALA A 265 12.91 17.00 7.18
C ALA A 265 12.81 17.18 8.71
N TRP A 266 11.83 17.95 9.18
CA TRP A 266 11.61 18.13 10.62
C TRP A 266 11.16 16.87 11.33
N TYR A 267 10.37 16.03 10.66
CA TYR A 267 10.03 14.72 11.17
C TYR A 267 11.27 13.82 11.32
N ALA A 268 12.11 13.72 10.28
CA ALA A 268 13.33 12.92 10.28
C ALA A 268 14.33 13.34 11.38
N ILE A 269 14.55 14.64 11.53
CA ILE A 269 15.43 15.19 12.57
C ILE A 269 14.85 14.96 13.96
N ARG A 270 13.54 15.11 14.16
CA ARG A 270 12.95 14.90 15.49
C ARG A 270 13.05 13.45 15.95
N PHE A 271 13.10 12.50 15.02
CA PHE A 271 13.11 11.06 15.32
C PHE A 271 14.35 10.59 16.11
N VAL A 272 15.46 11.35 16.12
CA VAL A 272 16.56 11.05 17.05
C VAL A 272 16.18 11.31 18.51
N GLY A 273 15.29 12.26 18.76
CA GLY A 273 14.80 12.60 20.11
C GLY A 273 13.47 11.94 20.49
N ILE A 274 12.71 11.43 19.52
CA ILE A 274 11.43 10.74 19.77
C ILE A 274 11.36 9.42 19.00
N CYS A 275 10.71 8.41 19.58
CA CYS A 275 10.44 7.14 18.93
C CYS A 275 9.02 6.69 19.24
N LYS A 276 8.52 5.67 18.53
CA LYS A 276 7.33 4.95 18.99
C LYS A 276 7.71 3.94 20.07
N GLY A 277 6.85 3.77 21.07
CA GLY A 277 6.95 2.70 22.05
C GLY A 277 6.32 1.41 21.55
N ASP A 278 6.56 0.32 22.28
CA ASP A 278 5.89 -0.97 22.06
C ASP A 278 4.38 -0.89 22.35
N ASN A 279 3.90 0.23 22.90
CA ASN A 279 2.49 0.57 23.05
C ASN A 279 1.91 1.39 21.87
N GLY A 280 2.71 1.65 20.83
CA GLY A 280 2.33 2.43 19.64
C GLY A 280 2.30 3.95 19.83
N LYS A 281 2.60 4.46 21.03
CA LYS A 281 2.60 5.90 21.35
C LYS A 281 3.97 6.51 21.13
N TRP A 282 4.01 7.81 20.80
CA TRP A 282 5.27 8.56 20.73
C TRP A 282 5.81 8.88 22.11
N GLN A 283 7.11 8.70 22.31
CA GLN A 283 7.81 8.95 23.57
C GLN A 283 9.25 9.43 23.32
N PRO A 284 9.94 10.00 24.32
CA PRO A 284 11.35 10.36 24.18
C PRO A 284 12.21 9.13 23.82
N ASN A 285 13.16 9.30 22.91
CA ASN A 285 14.03 8.22 22.44
C ASN A 285 15.22 8.01 23.39
N TYR A 286 14.94 7.44 24.57
CA TYR A 286 15.96 7.11 25.55
C TYR A 286 16.95 6.06 25.05
N SER A 287 16.53 5.15 24.16
CA SER A 287 17.40 4.13 23.56
C SER A 287 18.49 4.77 22.70
N ASN A 288 18.17 5.81 21.93
CA ASN A 288 19.18 6.54 21.15
C ASN A 288 20.14 7.31 22.06
N VAL A 289 19.61 8.05 23.05
CA VAL A 289 20.44 8.84 23.98
C VAL A 289 21.39 7.94 24.78
N PHE A 290 20.87 6.92 25.45
CA PHE A 290 21.69 6.00 26.24
C PHE A 290 22.54 5.08 25.37
N GLY A 291 22.11 4.75 24.16
CA GLY A 291 22.88 3.95 23.21
C GLY A 291 24.12 4.68 22.69
N ASN A 292 23.98 5.96 22.36
CA ASN A 292 25.11 6.81 21.94
C ASN A 292 26.12 7.00 23.10
N LEU A 293 25.63 7.18 24.32
CA LEU A 293 26.48 7.25 25.52
C LEU A 293 27.18 5.91 25.80
N ALA A 294 26.47 4.78 25.72
CA ALA A 294 27.02 3.46 25.93
C ALA A 294 28.09 3.13 24.88
N THR A 295 27.83 3.43 23.60
CA THR A 295 28.81 3.25 22.51
C THR A 295 30.07 4.09 22.76
N ALA A 296 29.91 5.37 23.11
CA ALA A 296 31.04 6.24 23.42
C ALA A 296 31.82 5.80 24.67
N ALA A 297 31.16 5.19 25.66
CA ALA A 297 31.81 4.64 26.84
C ALA A 297 32.55 3.32 26.56
N ILE A 298 31.99 2.49 25.68
CA ILE A 298 32.55 1.19 25.29
C ILE A 298 33.83 1.39 24.49
N SER A 299 33.86 2.28 23.50
CA SER A 299 35.08 2.57 22.73
C SER A 299 36.24 3.04 23.64
N ASN A 300 35.94 3.79 24.70
CA ASN A 300 36.92 4.20 25.71
C ASN A 300 37.52 3.04 26.53
N ALA A 301 36.89 1.86 26.59
CA ALA A 301 37.35 0.76 27.43
C ALA A 301 38.55 -0.02 26.83
N TYR A 302 38.65 -0.14 25.51
CA TYR A 302 39.67 -0.96 24.84
C TYR A 302 40.45 -0.26 23.73
N TYR A 303 40.12 0.99 23.36
CA TYR A 303 40.97 1.78 22.46
C TYR A 303 42.30 2.15 23.16
N PRO A 304 43.39 2.47 22.46
CA PRO A 304 44.67 2.84 23.10
C PRO A 304 44.51 3.98 24.12
N ALA A 305 45.31 3.96 25.20
CA ALA A 305 45.18 4.91 26.31
C ALA A 305 45.29 6.38 25.89
N GLU A 306 46.07 6.65 24.84
CA GLU A 306 46.25 7.98 24.21
C GLU A 306 44.96 8.53 23.59
N ASN A 307 43.93 7.70 23.39
CA ASN A 307 42.67 8.05 22.77
C ASN A 307 41.48 8.04 23.76
N ARG A 308 41.74 7.94 25.07
CA ARG A 308 40.72 7.84 26.14
C ARG A 308 40.56 9.16 26.90
N ASP A 309 40.10 10.24 26.27
CA ASP A 309 40.00 11.59 26.89
C ASP A 309 38.73 11.84 27.74
N GLY A 310 38.43 10.91 28.66
CA GLY A 310 37.49 11.13 29.76
C GLY A 310 36.02 11.43 29.37
N ILE A 311 35.27 12.01 30.33
CA ILE A 311 33.81 12.22 30.19
C ILE A 311 33.45 13.26 29.11
N GLY A 312 34.32 14.23 28.85
CA GLY A 312 34.12 15.25 27.83
C GLY A 312 34.13 14.69 26.41
N LEU A 313 35.10 13.83 26.08
CA LEU A 313 35.15 13.12 24.80
C LEU A 313 33.94 12.20 24.64
N THR A 314 33.53 11.52 25.71
CA THR A 314 32.36 10.63 25.70
C THR A 314 31.07 11.39 25.34
N LEU A 315 30.85 12.55 25.96
CA LEU A 315 29.70 13.41 25.68
C LEU A 315 29.76 14.00 24.26
N GLY A 316 30.95 14.42 23.81
CA GLY A 316 31.18 14.88 22.45
C GLY A 316 30.83 13.83 21.40
N ASN A 317 31.32 12.60 21.57
CA ASN A 317 31.03 11.48 20.67
C ASN A 317 29.55 11.09 20.70
N ALA A 318 28.90 11.15 21.86
CA ALA A 318 27.46 10.87 21.95
C ALA A 318 26.62 11.93 21.21
N LEU A 319 27.01 13.21 21.27
CA LEU A 319 26.36 14.29 20.51
C LEU A 319 26.59 14.13 19.01
N LEU A 320 27.81 13.76 18.59
CA LEU A 320 28.13 13.46 17.20
C LEU A 320 27.29 12.28 16.67
N GLY A 321 27.20 11.17 17.41
CA GLY A 321 26.36 10.04 17.03
C GLY A 321 24.87 10.41 16.92
N THR A 322 24.39 11.32 17.78
CA THR A 322 23.03 11.86 17.67
C THR A 322 22.84 12.68 16.38
N ALA A 323 23.82 13.51 16.02
CA ALA A 323 23.79 14.28 14.78
C ALA A 323 23.86 13.38 13.54
N GLU A 324 24.70 12.34 13.57
CA GLU A 324 24.80 11.32 12.54
C GLU A 324 23.47 10.58 12.35
N GLY A 325 22.78 10.23 13.44
CA GLY A 325 21.44 9.65 13.38
C GLY A 325 20.43 10.57 12.68
N ALA A 326 20.49 11.89 12.94
CA ALA A 326 19.59 12.85 12.31
C ALA A 326 19.88 12.99 10.80
N ILE A 327 21.15 13.00 10.42
CA ILE A 327 21.59 12.98 9.02
C ILE A 327 21.12 11.68 8.36
N GLY A 328 21.35 10.52 8.99
CA GLY A 328 20.89 9.21 8.54
C GLY A 328 19.39 9.20 8.26
N ASN A 329 18.57 9.71 9.18
CA ASN A 329 17.13 9.81 8.98
C ASN A 329 16.74 10.72 7.80
N LEU A 330 17.47 11.81 7.56
CA LEU A 330 17.25 12.65 6.37
C LEU A 330 17.57 11.89 5.09
N PHE A 331 18.67 11.13 5.06
CA PHE A 331 18.99 10.24 3.95
C PHE A 331 17.89 9.21 3.73
N GLN A 332 17.39 8.61 4.82
CA GLN A 332 16.28 7.65 4.76
C GLN A 332 15.01 8.27 4.15
N GLU A 333 14.66 9.48 4.58
CA GLU A 333 13.46 10.18 4.17
C GLU A 333 13.52 10.64 2.70
N PHE A 334 14.68 11.10 2.20
CA PHE A 334 14.75 11.76 0.89
C PHE A 334 15.47 10.97 -0.21
N LEU A 335 16.35 10.04 0.14
CA LEU A 335 17.20 9.32 -0.81
C LEU A 335 16.97 7.81 -0.80
N VAL A 336 17.04 7.17 0.38
CA VAL A 336 17.11 5.70 0.48
C VAL A 336 15.87 5.02 -0.10
N ARG A 337 14.67 5.57 0.10
CA ARG A 337 13.44 5.03 -0.51
C ARG A 337 13.54 4.85 -2.03
N LYS A 338 14.23 5.77 -2.73
CA LYS A 338 14.41 5.73 -4.19
C LYS A 338 15.48 4.73 -4.63
N LEU A 339 16.43 4.44 -3.74
CA LEU A 339 17.53 3.53 -3.97
C LEU A 339 17.24 2.10 -3.49
N THR A 340 16.10 1.89 -2.82
CA THR A 340 15.68 0.57 -2.33
C THR A 340 14.74 -0.07 -3.35
N PRO A 341 15.23 -0.98 -4.22
CA PRO A 341 14.35 -1.73 -5.10
C PRO A 341 13.45 -2.68 -4.30
N HIS A 342 12.28 -3.01 -4.85
CA HIS A 342 11.33 -3.97 -4.26
C HIS A 342 10.80 -3.64 -2.87
N VAL A 343 10.66 -2.35 -2.51
CA VAL A 343 9.86 -2.02 -1.32
C VAL A 343 8.42 -2.46 -1.59
N PRO A 344 7.85 -3.35 -0.76
CA PRO A 344 6.52 -3.87 -1.01
C PRO A 344 5.48 -2.75 -1.09
N ASP A 345 4.52 -2.92 -1.98
CA ASP A 345 3.32 -2.10 -1.98
C ASP A 345 2.45 -2.58 -0.81
N TYR A 346 2.41 -1.79 0.26
CA TYR A 346 1.67 -2.14 1.46
C TYR A 346 0.16 -1.92 1.32
N GLY A 347 -0.32 -1.51 0.13
CA GLY A 347 -1.69 -1.14 -0.09
C GLY A 347 -2.06 0.13 0.69
N ALA A 348 -2.99 0.92 0.16
CA ALA A 348 -3.61 1.97 0.95
C ALA A 348 -4.54 1.32 1.98
N VAL A 349 -4.00 0.87 3.11
CA VAL A 349 -4.82 0.54 4.29
C VAL A 349 -5.25 1.88 4.87
N ASP A 350 -6.47 2.27 4.50
CA ASP A 350 -7.27 3.39 4.96
C ASP A 350 -6.65 4.78 4.86
N LYS A 351 -7.03 5.49 3.78
CA LYS A 351 -7.20 6.94 3.92
C LYS A 351 -8.34 7.18 4.91
N PRO A 352 -8.16 8.09 5.89
CA PRO A 352 -9.20 8.42 6.85
C PRO A 352 -10.46 8.97 6.17
#